data_AF-A0AAU9TCD4-F1
#
_entry.id   AF-A0AAU9TCD4-F1
#
_cell.length_a   1.000
_cell.length_b   1.000
_cell.length_c   1.000
_cell.angle_alpha   90.00
_cell.angle_beta   90.00
_cell.angle_gamma   90.00
#
_symmetry.space_group_name_H-M   'P 1'
#
loop_
_entity.id
_entity.type
_entity.pdbx_description
1 polymer ?
#
loop_
_entity_poly.entity_id
_entity_poly.type
_entity_poly.pdbx_seq_one_letter_code
_entity_poly.pdbx_strand_id
1 'polypeptide(L)'
;MQMLDSCSWLHVDDQYLTLQDNKDARHVKTYEVALKEKDFVEGPWSQNNLDNGADLLIPVPPPLCGVLIIGEETIVYCSASAFKAIPIRPSITRAYGRVDADGSRYLLGDHAGLLHLLVITHEKEKVTGLKIELLGETSIASTISYLDNAVVYIGSSYGDSQLIKLNLQPDAKGSYVEVLERYVNLGPIVDFCVVDLERQGQGQVVTCSGAYKDGSLRVVRNGIGINEQASVELQGIKGMWSLRAATDDPYDTFLVVSFISETRILAMNLEDELEETEIEGFCSEVQTLFCHGAVYNQLVQVVFLLFSVYLYYIS
;
A
#
# COMPACT_ATOMS: atom_id res chain seq x y z
N MET A 1 9.46 23.74 -31.48
CA MET A 1 10.06 23.68 -30.14
C MET A 1 8.95 23.38 -29.17
N GLN A 2 9.00 22.24 -28.50
CA GLN A 2 7.97 21.70 -27.63
C GLN A 2 8.47 21.73 -26.18
N MET A 3 7.65 22.19 -25.25
CA MET A 3 7.97 22.11 -23.82
C MET A 3 7.66 20.69 -23.34
N LEU A 4 8.62 20.04 -22.69
CA LEU A 4 8.46 18.67 -22.18
C LEU A 4 8.07 18.65 -20.71
N ASP A 5 8.74 19.48 -19.91
CA ASP A 5 8.44 19.66 -18.49
C ASP A 5 8.81 21.09 -18.07
N SER A 6 8.23 21.54 -16.96
CA SER A 6 8.53 22.83 -16.37
C SER A 6 8.38 22.74 -14.86
N CYS A 7 9.31 23.34 -14.13
CA CYS A 7 9.22 23.41 -12.68
C CYS A 7 9.69 24.76 -12.17
N SER A 8 9.20 25.15 -11.00
CA SER A 8 9.52 26.43 -10.36
C SER A 8 9.48 26.29 -8.84
N TRP A 9 10.19 27.18 -8.14
CA TRP A 9 10.08 27.33 -6.69
C TRP A 9 9.61 28.74 -6.36
N LEU A 10 8.68 28.87 -5.41
CA LEU A 10 8.11 30.16 -4.97
C LEU A 10 9.12 31.14 -4.33
N HIS A 11 10.37 30.74 -4.11
CA HIS A 11 11.42 31.55 -3.47
C HIS A 11 12.60 31.88 -4.37
N VAL A 12 12.60 31.39 -5.60
CA VAL A 12 13.57 31.74 -6.62
C VAL A 12 12.73 32.21 -7.80
N ASP A 13 12.84 33.47 -8.21
CA ASP A 13 12.06 34.03 -9.33
C ASP A 13 12.37 33.35 -10.70
N ASP A 14 13.17 32.28 -10.68
CA ASP A 14 13.54 31.42 -11.80
C ASP A 14 12.50 30.32 -12.06
N GLN A 15 11.98 30.28 -13.30
CA GLN A 15 11.33 29.12 -13.89
C GLN A 15 12.33 28.28 -14.68
N TYR A 16 12.31 26.96 -14.46
CA TYR A 16 13.10 25.99 -15.19
C TYR A 16 12.24 25.31 -16.25
N LEU A 17 12.74 25.27 -17.48
CA LEU A 17 12.00 24.78 -18.65
C LEU A 17 12.86 23.79 -19.45
N THR A 18 12.37 22.55 -19.62
CA THR A 18 12.93 21.60 -20.58
C THR A 18 12.24 21.79 -21.93
N LEU A 19 13.04 21.99 -22.97
CA LEU A 19 12.57 22.30 -24.31
C LEU A 19 13.19 21.31 -25.30
N GLN A 20 12.35 20.69 -26.11
CA GLN A 20 12.77 19.89 -27.26
C GLN A 20 12.73 20.76 -28.52
N ASP A 21 13.84 20.79 -29.25
CA ASP A 21 13.92 21.51 -30.51
C ASP A 21 13.35 20.70 -31.69
N ASN A 22 13.32 21.30 -32.88
CA ASN A 22 12.75 20.67 -34.08
C ASN A 22 13.64 19.56 -34.67
N LYS A 23 14.80 19.26 -34.06
CA LYS A 23 15.73 18.19 -34.42
C LYS A 23 15.78 17.10 -33.34
N ASP A 24 14.79 17.07 -32.45
CA ASP A 24 14.68 16.17 -31.30
C ASP A 24 15.80 16.31 -30.25
N ALA A 25 16.62 17.37 -30.32
CA ALA A 25 17.59 17.64 -29.28
C ALA A 25 16.91 18.30 -28.08
N ARG A 26 17.22 17.82 -26.87
CA ARG A 26 16.68 18.36 -25.62
C ARG A 26 17.63 19.39 -25.03
N HIS A 27 17.07 20.48 -24.54
CA HIS A 27 17.78 21.60 -23.93
C HIS A 27 17.04 22.05 -22.67
N VAL A 28 17.76 22.53 -21.67
CA VAL A 28 17.18 23.20 -20.50
C VAL A 28 17.51 24.67 -20.56
N LYS A 29 16.48 25.50 -20.41
CA LYS A 29 16.61 26.95 -20.30
C LYS A 29 15.96 27.42 -19.01
N THR A 30 16.53 28.46 -18.43
CA THR A 30 15.93 29.18 -17.31
C THR A 30 15.32 30.48 -17.82
N TYR A 31 14.21 30.89 -17.22
CA TYR A 31 13.56 32.16 -17.49
C TYR A 31 13.09 32.78 -16.17
N GLU A 32 13.22 34.09 -16.04
CA GLU A 32 12.65 34.87 -14.94
C GLU A 32 11.29 35.43 -15.37
N VAL A 33 10.28 35.34 -14.51
CA VAL A 33 8.94 35.86 -14.81
C VAL A 33 8.80 37.28 -14.31
N ALA A 34 8.94 38.25 -15.22
CA ALA A 34 8.77 39.66 -14.91
C ALA A 34 7.27 40.00 -14.79
N LEU A 35 6.67 39.75 -13.60
CA LEU A 35 5.23 39.95 -13.35
C LEU A 35 4.73 41.35 -13.69
N LYS A 36 5.56 42.38 -13.51
CA LYS A 36 5.23 43.77 -13.83
C LYS A 36 5.10 44.00 -15.34
N GLU A 37 5.99 43.39 -16.11
CA GLU A 37 6.09 43.54 -17.56
C GLU A 37 5.21 42.52 -18.30
N LYS A 38 4.75 41.48 -17.58
CA LYS A 38 4.01 40.32 -18.12
C LYS A 38 4.78 39.64 -19.26
N ASP A 39 6.10 39.57 -19.10
CA ASP A 39 7.01 39.00 -20.07
C ASP A 39 8.01 38.05 -19.38
N PHE A 40 8.72 37.26 -20.18
CA PHE A 40 9.80 36.39 -19.73
C PHE A 40 11.15 37.03 -20.03
N VAL A 41 12.03 37.04 -19.03
CA VAL A 41 13.43 37.43 -19.20
C VAL A 41 14.27 36.16 -19.22
N GLU A 42 15.29 36.08 -20.10
CA GLU A 42 16.19 34.93 -20.09
C GLU A 42 16.90 34.84 -18.73
N GLY A 43 16.83 33.65 -18.14
CA GLY A 43 17.35 33.37 -16.82
C GLY A 43 18.88 33.20 -16.80
N PRO A 44 19.44 32.92 -15.62
CA PRO A 44 20.89 33.01 -15.38
C PRO A 44 21.75 31.99 -16.14
N TRP A 45 21.18 30.88 -16.62
CA TRP A 45 21.93 29.86 -17.34
C TRP A 45 21.05 29.02 -18.29
N SER A 46 21.71 28.40 -19.27
CA SER A 46 21.09 27.44 -20.21
C SER A 46 22.03 26.28 -20.46
N GLN A 47 21.49 25.07 -20.59
CA GLN A 47 22.24 23.87 -20.94
C GLN A 47 21.69 23.28 -22.25
N ASN A 48 22.56 23.14 -23.23
CA ASN A 48 22.20 22.54 -24.53
C ASN A 48 22.64 21.07 -24.60
N ASN A 49 22.03 20.33 -25.52
CA ASN A 49 22.39 18.95 -25.88
C ASN A 49 22.34 17.99 -24.68
N LEU A 50 21.21 17.98 -24.00
CA LEU A 50 20.92 16.98 -22.97
C LEU A 50 20.67 15.61 -23.60
N ASP A 51 20.64 14.59 -22.74
CA ASP A 51 20.17 13.26 -23.10
C ASP A 51 18.81 13.33 -23.83
N ASN A 52 18.66 12.61 -24.92
CA ASN A 52 17.43 12.53 -25.69
C ASN A 52 16.28 11.90 -24.90
N GLY A 53 16.56 11.26 -23.76
CA GLY A 53 15.59 10.77 -22.78
C GLY A 53 15.19 11.76 -21.67
N ALA A 54 15.82 12.94 -21.56
CA ALA A 54 15.61 13.89 -20.44
C ALA A 54 14.19 14.50 -20.39
N ASP A 55 13.28 13.92 -19.62
CA ASP A 55 11.85 14.27 -19.57
C ASP A 55 11.35 14.80 -18.23
N LEU A 56 12.15 14.67 -17.17
CA LEU A 56 11.74 15.04 -15.82
C LEU A 56 12.72 16.04 -15.18
N LEU A 57 12.17 17.18 -14.73
CA LEU A 57 12.89 18.19 -13.96
C LEU A 57 12.45 18.17 -12.50
N ILE A 58 13.41 17.95 -11.60
CA ILE A 58 13.18 18.01 -10.16
C ILE A 58 13.90 19.24 -9.61
N PRO A 59 13.18 20.28 -9.19
CA PRO A 59 13.83 21.48 -8.70
C PRO A 59 14.31 21.25 -7.27
N VAL A 60 15.56 21.61 -6.99
CA VAL A 60 16.21 21.39 -5.69
C VAL A 60 15.95 22.60 -4.79
N PRO A 61 15.39 22.40 -3.58
CA PRO A 61 15.09 23.49 -2.65
C PRO A 61 16.37 24.13 -2.07
N PRO A 62 16.24 25.28 -1.39
CA PRO A 62 17.30 25.79 -0.52
C PRO A 62 17.69 24.74 0.55
N PRO A 63 18.98 24.65 0.92
CA PRO A 63 20.06 25.59 0.61
C PRO A 63 20.83 25.29 -0.69
N LEU A 64 20.63 24.13 -1.32
CA LEU A 64 21.44 23.71 -2.47
C LEU A 64 21.05 24.43 -3.76
N CYS A 65 19.74 24.66 -3.95
CA CYS A 65 19.15 25.30 -5.13
C CYS A 65 19.49 24.57 -6.45
N GLY A 66 18.96 25.04 -7.57
CA GLY A 66 19.19 24.44 -8.89
C GLY A 66 18.18 23.35 -9.25
N VAL A 67 18.54 22.50 -10.21
CA VAL A 67 17.63 21.53 -10.81
C VAL A 67 18.34 20.21 -11.10
N LEU A 68 17.65 19.12 -10.84
CA LEU A 68 17.98 17.79 -11.33
C LEU A 68 17.23 17.54 -12.63
N ILE A 69 17.95 17.11 -13.64
CA ILE A 69 17.46 16.70 -14.95
C ILE A 69 17.63 15.19 -15.00
N ILE A 70 16.51 14.47 -15.04
CA ILE A 70 16.50 13.01 -15.09
C ILE A 70 16.32 12.60 -16.55
N GLY A 71 17.33 11.92 -17.10
CA GLY A 71 17.28 11.25 -18.40
C GLY A 71 17.15 9.74 -18.25
N GLU A 72 17.21 9.04 -19.39
CA GLU A 72 17.12 7.59 -19.43
C GLU A 72 18.45 6.93 -19.10
N GLU A 73 19.56 7.56 -19.52
CA GLU A 73 20.92 7.04 -19.31
C GLU A 73 21.76 7.90 -18.37
N THR A 74 21.35 9.14 -18.11
CA THR A 74 22.12 10.07 -17.27
C THR A 74 21.22 10.89 -16.34
N ILE A 75 21.74 11.18 -15.15
CA ILE A 75 21.15 12.15 -14.22
C ILE A 75 22.11 13.33 -14.09
N VAL A 76 21.59 14.53 -14.28
CA VAL A 76 22.38 15.76 -14.26
C VAL A 76 21.83 16.71 -13.20
N TYR A 77 22.69 17.19 -12.31
CA TYR A 77 22.42 18.35 -11.47
C TYR A 77 23.03 19.59 -12.10
N CYS A 78 22.24 20.65 -12.21
CA CYS A 78 22.69 21.93 -12.72
C CYS A 78 22.22 23.09 -11.85
N SER A 79 23.12 24.04 -11.65
CA SER A 79 22.89 25.31 -10.96
C SER A 79 23.79 26.38 -11.59
N ALA A 80 23.63 27.64 -11.20
CA ALA A 80 24.51 28.72 -11.67
C ALA A 80 26.00 28.52 -11.32
N SER A 81 26.33 27.71 -10.32
CA SER A 81 27.70 27.57 -9.78
C SER A 81 28.30 26.16 -9.91
N ALA A 82 27.47 25.15 -10.21
CA ALA A 82 27.89 23.77 -10.22
C ALA A 82 27.11 22.94 -11.25
N PHE A 83 27.84 22.03 -11.89
CA PHE A 83 27.34 21.04 -12.82
C PHE A 83 27.90 19.66 -12.42
N LYS A 84 27.02 18.68 -12.25
CA LYS A 84 27.38 17.30 -11.90
C LYS A 84 26.52 16.33 -12.69
N ALA A 85 27.13 15.29 -13.24
CA ALA A 85 26.42 14.27 -14.00
C ALA A 85 26.90 12.88 -13.58
N ILE A 86 25.97 11.93 -13.51
CA ILE A 86 26.26 10.51 -13.31
C ILE A 86 25.56 9.67 -14.38
N PRO A 87 26.20 8.62 -14.91
CA PRO A 87 25.53 7.64 -15.74
C PRO A 87 24.65 6.73 -14.87
N ILE A 88 23.52 6.31 -15.41
CA ILE A 88 22.62 5.32 -14.81
C ILE A 88 22.39 4.15 -15.77
N ARG A 89 21.79 3.08 -15.28
CA ARG A 89 21.30 2.01 -16.17
C ARG A 89 20.11 2.56 -16.97
N PRO A 90 20.03 2.28 -18.29
CA PRO A 90 18.90 2.73 -19.11
C PRO A 90 17.56 2.36 -18.48
N SER A 91 16.79 3.37 -18.07
CA SER A 91 15.44 3.19 -17.51
C SER A 91 14.65 4.49 -17.57
N ILE A 92 13.33 4.37 -17.75
CA ILE A 92 12.42 5.52 -17.74
C ILE A 92 11.91 5.73 -16.31
N THR A 93 12.30 6.85 -15.71
CA THR A 93 11.78 7.29 -14.40
C THR A 93 10.37 7.84 -14.56
N ARG A 94 9.40 7.33 -13.79
CA ARG A 94 7.98 7.74 -13.91
C ARG A 94 7.52 8.62 -12.76
N ALA A 95 8.11 8.47 -11.59
CA ALA A 95 7.72 9.19 -10.39
C ALA A 95 8.95 9.51 -9.54
N TYR A 96 8.87 10.61 -8.80
CA TYR A 96 9.85 10.95 -7.79
C TYR A 96 9.18 11.40 -6.50
N GLY A 97 9.91 11.31 -5.39
CA GLY A 97 9.48 11.82 -4.10
C GLY A 97 10.67 12.35 -3.32
N ARG A 98 10.58 13.56 -2.77
CA ARG A 98 11.63 14.14 -1.94
C ARG A 98 11.60 13.50 -0.55
N VAL A 99 12.76 13.08 -0.05
CA VAL A 99 12.90 12.48 1.29
C VAL A 99 13.21 13.56 2.32
N ASP A 100 14.25 14.36 2.09
CA ASP A 100 14.67 15.41 3.02
C ASP A 100 14.19 16.78 2.58
N ALA A 101 13.79 17.61 3.55
CA ALA A 101 13.34 18.97 3.30
C ALA A 101 14.39 19.83 2.59
N ASP A 102 15.68 19.56 2.83
CA ASP A 102 16.83 20.26 2.22
C ASP A 102 17.14 19.81 0.78
N GLY A 103 16.45 18.79 0.27
CA GLY A 103 16.68 18.26 -1.07
C GLY A 103 17.96 17.44 -1.22
N SER A 104 18.54 16.92 -0.13
CA SER A 104 19.73 16.08 -0.22
C SER A 104 19.43 14.65 -0.71
N ARG A 105 18.20 14.14 -0.48
CA ARG A 105 17.78 12.80 -0.93
C ARG A 105 16.42 12.80 -1.64
N TYR A 106 16.34 12.02 -2.71
CA TYR A 106 15.14 11.78 -3.50
C TYR A 106 14.95 10.30 -3.79
N LEU A 107 13.70 9.86 -3.83
CA LEU A 107 13.30 8.55 -4.33
C LEU A 107 12.89 8.69 -5.80
N LEU A 108 13.34 7.76 -6.64
CA LEU A 108 12.99 7.67 -8.05
C LEU A 108 12.39 6.29 -8.33
N GLY A 109 11.16 6.25 -8.83
CA GLY A 109 10.48 5.03 -9.26
C GLY A 109 10.45 4.93 -10.76
N ASP A 110 10.88 3.80 -11.31
CA ASP A 110 10.92 3.58 -12.75
C ASP A 110 9.71 2.81 -13.30
N HIS A 111 9.66 2.70 -14.63
CA HIS A 111 8.62 1.98 -15.35
C HIS A 111 8.56 0.46 -15.07
N ALA A 112 9.65 -0.12 -14.55
CA ALA A 112 9.71 -1.51 -14.12
C ALA A 112 9.37 -1.67 -12.62
N GLY A 113 9.03 -0.59 -11.92
CA GLY A 113 8.70 -0.59 -10.49
C GLY A 113 9.92 -0.70 -9.57
N LEU A 114 11.13 -0.50 -10.09
CA LEU A 114 12.33 -0.41 -9.27
C LEU A 114 12.39 0.96 -8.58
N LEU A 115 12.67 0.93 -7.28
CA LEU A 115 12.81 2.11 -6.45
C LEU A 115 14.29 2.40 -6.21
N HIS A 116 14.73 3.60 -6.56
CA HIS A 116 16.10 4.06 -6.38
C HIS A 116 16.16 5.24 -5.41
N LEU A 117 17.26 5.35 -4.66
CA LEU A 117 17.61 6.50 -3.85
C LEU A 117 18.66 7.33 -4.59
N LEU A 118 18.33 8.56 -4.94
CA LEU A 118 19.27 9.57 -5.43
C LEU A 118 19.71 10.44 -4.25
N VAL A 119 21.02 10.56 -4.07
CA VAL A 119 21.66 11.36 -3.03
C VAL A 119 22.51 12.44 -3.68
N ILE A 120 22.27 13.69 -3.31
CA ILE A 120 23.11 14.83 -3.66
C ILE A 120 24.15 14.98 -2.56
N THR A 121 25.43 14.75 -2.85
CA THR A 121 26.49 15.00 -1.89
C THR A 121 26.89 16.46 -1.94
N HIS A 122 27.04 17.09 -0.79
CA HIS A 122 27.38 18.51 -0.69
C HIS A 122 28.30 18.81 0.49
N GLU A 123 29.08 19.87 0.36
CA GLU A 123 29.94 20.42 1.42
C GLU A 123 29.67 21.91 1.55
N LYS A 124 29.31 22.39 2.75
CA LYS A 124 29.01 23.81 3.01
C LYS A 124 28.08 24.40 1.94
N GLU A 125 26.95 23.73 1.67
CA GLU A 125 25.92 24.13 0.70
C GLU A 125 26.36 24.08 -0.79
N LYS A 126 27.57 23.60 -1.08
CA LYS A 126 28.02 23.39 -2.45
C LYS A 126 27.91 21.92 -2.84
N VAL A 127 27.16 21.64 -3.91
CA VAL A 127 27.03 20.29 -4.45
C VAL A 127 28.38 19.79 -5.01
N THR A 128 28.85 18.68 -4.46
CA THR A 128 30.12 18.03 -4.82
C THR A 128 29.94 16.87 -5.79
N GLY A 129 28.80 16.18 -5.75
CA GLY A 129 28.53 14.99 -6.55
C GLY A 129 27.10 14.46 -6.40
N LEU A 130 26.83 13.38 -7.13
CA LEU A 130 25.57 12.64 -7.11
C LEU A 130 25.88 11.16 -6.89
N LYS A 131 24.99 10.45 -6.19
CA LYS A 131 25.05 9.00 -6.00
C LYS A 131 23.66 8.42 -6.16
N ILE A 132 23.54 7.29 -6.85
CA ILE A 132 22.28 6.55 -6.97
C ILE A 132 22.46 5.14 -6.43
N GLU A 133 21.47 4.65 -5.69
CA GLU A 133 21.43 3.31 -5.13
C GLU A 133 20.07 2.66 -5.38
N LEU A 134 20.05 1.38 -5.76
CA LEU A 134 18.82 0.61 -5.88
C LEU A 134 18.36 0.17 -4.49
N LEU A 135 17.13 0.50 -4.12
CA LEU A 135 16.54 0.10 -2.84
C LEU A 135 15.75 -1.22 -2.95
N GLY A 136 15.06 -1.46 -4.05
CA GLY A 136 14.25 -2.66 -4.21
C GLY A 136 13.16 -2.48 -5.25
N GLU A 137 12.12 -3.31 -5.16
CA GLU A 137 10.98 -3.31 -6.07
C GLU A 137 9.68 -2.95 -5.33
N THR A 138 8.83 -2.17 -5.99
CA THR A 138 7.51 -1.71 -5.51
C THR A 138 6.48 -1.89 -6.63
N SER A 139 5.20 -1.57 -6.40
CA SER A 139 4.26 -1.37 -7.53
C SER A 139 4.78 -0.27 -8.46
N ILE A 140 4.44 -0.31 -9.75
CA ILE A 140 4.86 0.73 -10.70
C ILE A 140 4.32 2.07 -10.24
N ALA A 141 5.22 2.93 -9.75
CA ALA A 141 4.86 4.18 -9.10
C ALA A 141 4.40 5.21 -10.14
N SER A 142 3.23 5.79 -9.91
CA SER A 142 2.76 7.02 -10.55
C SER A 142 3.01 8.25 -9.68
N THR A 143 3.10 8.06 -8.36
CA THR A 143 3.51 9.08 -7.39
C THR A 143 4.25 8.44 -6.23
N ILE A 144 5.19 9.17 -5.64
CA ILE A 144 5.97 8.74 -4.47
C ILE A 144 5.92 9.84 -3.42
N SER A 145 5.44 9.51 -2.23
CA SER A 145 5.35 10.46 -1.12
C SER A 145 6.04 9.88 0.11
N TYR A 146 7.20 10.43 0.45
CA TYR A 146 7.83 10.15 1.74
C TYR A 146 6.97 10.74 2.86
N LEU A 147 6.70 9.95 3.90
CA LEU A 147 5.87 10.38 5.02
C LEU A 147 6.75 10.80 6.20
N ASP A 148 7.28 9.82 6.93
CA ASP A 148 8.24 9.97 8.03
C ASP A 148 8.74 8.58 8.45
N ASN A 149 9.77 8.49 9.29
CA ASN A 149 10.25 7.24 9.90
C ASN A 149 10.55 6.14 8.87
N ALA A 150 11.12 6.55 7.73
CA ALA A 150 11.43 5.69 6.59
C ALA A 150 10.20 5.03 5.94
N VAL A 151 9.00 5.54 6.21
CA VAL A 151 7.75 5.10 5.58
C VAL A 151 7.45 5.95 4.35
N VAL A 152 7.08 5.28 3.26
CA VAL A 152 6.82 5.90 1.96
C VAL A 152 5.50 5.36 1.42
N TYR A 153 4.67 6.25 0.91
CA TYR A 153 3.50 5.89 0.13
C TYR A 153 3.87 5.83 -1.36
N ILE A 154 3.60 4.68 -1.97
CA ILE A 154 3.75 4.42 -3.41
C ILE A 154 2.36 4.38 -4.03
N GLY A 155 1.97 5.46 -4.68
CA GLY A 155 0.71 5.51 -5.43
C GLY A 155 0.92 4.93 -6.82
N SER A 156 0.14 3.90 -7.17
CA SER A 156 0.21 3.25 -8.47
C SER A 156 -1.11 3.38 -9.22
N SER A 157 -1.03 3.74 -10.51
CA SER A 157 -2.18 3.73 -11.41
C SER A 157 -2.36 2.41 -12.16
N TYR A 158 -1.37 1.51 -12.11
CA TYR A 158 -1.36 0.23 -12.83
C TYR A 158 -1.45 -1.00 -11.92
N GLY A 159 -1.36 -0.81 -10.60
CA GLY A 159 -1.39 -1.87 -9.62
C GLY A 159 -1.88 -1.36 -8.26
N ASP A 160 -1.90 -2.27 -7.29
CA ASP A 160 -2.25 -1.92 -5.90
C ASP A 160 -1.25 -0.88 -5.38
N SER A 161 -1.74 0.21 -4.81
CA SER A 161 -0.87 1.19 -4.15
C SER A 161 -0.29 0.58 -2.88
N GLN A 162 0.86 1.05 -2.43
CA GLN A 162 1.59 0.42 -1.33
C GLN A 162 1.99 1.44 -0.27
N LEU A 163 1.89 1.04 0.99
CA LEU A 163 2.64 1.67 2.07
C LEU A 163 3.88 0.81 2.32
N ILE A 164 5.07 1.39 2.17
CA ILE A 164 6.33 0.68 2.32
C ILE A 164 7.17 1.28 3.43
N LYS A 165 8.10 0.49 3.96
CA LYS A 165 9.15 0.90 4.88
C LYS A 165 10.51 0.64 4.25
N LEU A 166 11.41 1.60 4.38
CA LEU A 166 12.80 1.48 3.96
C LEU A 166 13.65 1.05 5.16
N ASN A 167 14.23 -0.13 5.07
CA ASN A 167 15.08 -0.71 6.09
C ASN A 167 16.53 -0.24 5.94
N LEU A 168 17.28 -0.22 7.05
CA LEU A 168 18.70 0.15 7.04
C LEU A 168 19.59 -0.96 6.48
N GLN A 169 19.16 -2.21 6.64
CA GLN A 169 19.86 -3.39 6.16
C GLN A 169 19.00 -4.06 5.09
N PRO A 170 19.61 -4.57 4.01
CA PRO A 170 18.87 -5.30 3.00
C PRO A 170 18.40 -6.66 3.55
N ASP A 171 17.30 -7.15 3.00
CA ASP A 171 16.82 -8.50 3.22
C ASP A 171 17.73 -9.55 2.55
N ALA A 172 17.36 -10.84 2.67
CA ALA A 172 18.11 -11.94 2.05
C ALA A 172 18.22 -11.85 0.52
N LYS A 173 17.38 -11.05 -0.14
CA LYS A 173 17.38 -10.82 -1.59
C LYS A 173 18.10 -9.54 -1.99
N GLY A 174 18.63 -8.78 -1.02
CA GLY A 174 19.29 -7.49 -1.29
C GLY A 174 18.32 -6.29 -1.33
N SER A 175 17.05 -6.47 -0.96
CA SER A 175 16.04 -5.41 -0.96
C SER A 175 15.99 -4.69 0.38
N TYR A 176 16.00 -3.37 0.35
CA TYR A 176 15.76 -2.49 1.49
C TYR A 176 14.27 -2.17 1.67
N VAL A 177 13.41 -2.61 0.75
CA VAL A 177 11.97 -2.31 0.75
C VAL A 177 11.19 -3.41 1.46
N GLU A 178 10.41 -3.02 2.46
CA GLU A 178 9.41 -3.86 3.13
C GLU A 178 8.01 -3.30 2.87
N VAL A 179 7.09 -4.13 2.38
CA VAL A 179 5.71 -3.71 2.14
C VAL A 179 4.91 -3.87 3.43
N LEU A 180 4.42 -2.76 3.98
CA LEU A 180 3.59 -2.74 5.19
C LEU A 180 2.12 -2.99 4.86
N GLU A 181 1.61 -2.34 3.81
CA GLU A 181 0.21 -2.41 3.42
C GLU A 181 0.05 -2.29 1.91
N ARG A 182 -1.03 -2.87 1.39
CA ARG A 182 -1.45 -2.73 -0.02
C ARG A 182 -2.89 -2.23 -0.08
N TYR A 183 -3.12 -1.24 -0.93
CA TYR A 183 -4.43 -0.69 -1.21
C TYR A 183 -4.88 -1.14 -2.60
N VAL A 184 -5.98 -1.89 -2.63
CA VAL A 184 -6.50 -2.53 -3.84
C VAL A 184 -6.79 -1.49 -4.92
N ASN A 185 -6.30 -1.74 -6.13
CA ASN A 185 -6.58 -0.97 -7.32
C ASN A 185 -7.08 -1.88 -8.44
N LEU A 186 -8.27 -1.58 -8.98
CA LEU A 186 -8.83 -2.29 -10.14
C LEU A 186 -8.36 -1.68 -11.47
N GLY A 187 -7.73 -0.51 -11.44
CA GLY A 187 -7.36 0.25 -12.63
C GLY A 187 -6.01 -0.15 -13.25
N PRO A 188 -5.87 0.05 -14.57
CA PRO A 188 -6.94 0.17 -15.55
C PRO A 188 -7.66 -1.17 -15.75
N ILE A 189 -9.00 -1.13 -15.87
CA ILE A 189 -9.78 -2.30 -16.31
C ILE A 189 -9.72 -2.33 -17.83
N VAL A 190 -9.00 -3.31 -18.39
CA VAL A 190 -8.81 -3.46 -19.83
C VAL A 190 -9.96 -4.25 -20.47
N ASP A 191 -10.48 -5.24 -19.74
CA ASP A 191 -11.62 -6.05 -20.15
C ASP A 191 -12.34 -6.62 -18.91
N PHE A 192 -13.59 -7.03 -19.06
CA PHE A 192 -14.32 -7.71 -17.99
C PHE A 192 -15.42 -8.65 -18.52
N CYS A 193 -15.78 -9.64 -17.72
CA CYS A 193 -16.94 -10.49 -17.95
C CYS A 193 -17.77 -10.65 -16.68
N VAL A 194 -19.07 -10.91 -16.85
CA VAL A 194 -19.99 -11.21 -15.75
C VAL A 194 -20.23 -12.70 -15.72
N VAL A 195 -20.01 -13.32 -14.56
CA VAL A 195 -20.14 -14.76 -14.34
C VAL A 195 -20.96 -15.03 -13.10
N ASP A 196 -21.83 -16.03 -13.14
CA ASP A 196 -22.51 -16.56 -11.94
C ASP A 196 -21.82 -17.87 -11.55
N LEU A 197 -20.69 -17.75 -10.82
CA LEU A 197 -19.88 -18.91 -10.42
C LEU A 197 -20.63 -19.83 -9.45
N GLU A 198 -21.47 -19.26 -8.59
CA GLU A 198 -22.18 -19.99 -7.54
C GLU A 198 -23.57 -20.49 -8.00
N ARG A 199 -24.03 -20.09 -9.19
CA ARG A 199 -25.38 -20.38 -9.74
C ARG A 199 -26.51 -19.95 -8.81
N GLN A 200 -26.25 -18.95 -7.96
CA GLN A 200 -27.20 -18.41 -6.98
C GLN A 200 -27.96 -17.20 -7.53
N GLY A 201 -27.76 -16.84 -8.81
CA GLY A 201 -28.32 -15.64 -9.40
C GLY A 201 -27.60 -14.35 -8.99
N GLN A 202 -26.43 -14.47 -8.35
CA GLN A 202 -25.57 -13.33 -8.00
C GLN A 202 -24.40 -13.24 -8.98
N GLY A 203 -24.54 -12.35 -9.98
CA GLY A 203 -23.47 -12.10 -10.94
C GLY A 203 -22.24 -11.48 -10.27
N GLN A 204 -21.08 -12.09 -10.50
CA GLN A 204 -19.77 -11.59 -10.12
C GLN A 204 -19.08 -11.01 -11.38
N VAL A 205 -18.35 -9.92 -11.22
CA VAL A 205 -17.59 -9.30 -12.31
C VAL A 205 -16.14 -9.73 -12.22
N VAL A 206 -15.62 -10.39 -13.25
CA VAL A 206 -14.20 -10.71 -13.37
C VAL A 206 -13.58 -9.73 -14.35
N THR A 207 -12.50 -9.08 -13.93
CA THR A 207 -11.84 -8.01 -14.69
C THR A 207 -10.39 -8.36 -14.98
N CYS A 208 -9.91 -8.01 -16.17
CA CYS A 208 -8.50 -7.90 -16.50
C CYS A 208 -8.03 -6.49 -16.07
N SER A 209 -7.35 -6.41 -14.93
CA SER A 209 -6.94 -5.17 -14.28
C SER A 209 -5.43 -4.96 -14.33
N GLY A 210 -5.01 -3.70 -14.30
CA GLY A 210 -3.60 -3.35 -14.18
C GLY A 210 -2.82 -3.44 -15.49
N ALA A 211 -1.51 -3.25 -15.42
CA ALA A 211 -0.62 -3.34 -16.57
C ALA A 211 0.80 -3.80 -16.19
N TYR A 212 1.56 -4.27 -17.18
CA TYR A 212 2.94 -4.72 -17.03
C TYR A 212 3.07 -5.79 -15.94
N LYS A 213 4.02 -5.63 -15.00
CA LYS A 213 4.22 -6.55 -13.89
C LYS A 213 3.08 -6.55 -12.85
N ASP A 214 2.26 -5.50 -12.85
CA ASP A 214 1.15 -5.33 -11.92
C ASP A 214 -0.20 -5.78 -12.51
N GLY A 215 -0.18 -6.42 -13.70
CA GLY A 215 -1.36 -7.03 -14.31
C GLY A 215 -1.96 -8.14 -13.44
N SER A 216 -3.27 -8.12 -13.25
CA SER A 216 -4.00 -9.04 -12.37
C SER A 216 -5.43 -9.30 -12.85
N LEU A 217 -6.01 -10.44 -12.44
CA LEU A 217 -7.46 -10.65 -12.53
C LEU A 217 -8.10 -10.26 -11.21
N ARG A 218 -9.19 -9.50 -11.25
CA ARG A 218 -9.93 -9.10 -10.04
C ARG A 218 -11.38 -9.53 -10.13
N VAL A 219 -11.87 -10.16 -9.06
CA VAL A 219 -13.26 -10.60 -8.93
C VAL A 219 -13.99 -9.65 -8.00
N VAL A 220 -14.99 -8.96 -8.52
CA VAL A 220 -15.87 -8.07 -7.78
C VAL A 220 -17.20 -8.78 -7.59
N ARG A 221 -17.53 -9.09 -6.34
CA ARG A 221 -18.81 -9.68 -5.94
C ARG A 221 -19.56 -8.72 -5.02
N ASN A 222 -20.88 -8.76 -5.07
CA ASN A 222 -21.70 -8.05 -4.09
C ASN A 222 -21.83 -8.91 -2.83
N GLY A 223 -21.68 -8.31 -1.65
CA GLY A 223 -21.79 -9.00 -0.37
C GLY A 223 -20.47 -9.58 0.17
N ILE A 224 -20.57 -10.13 1.39
CA ILE A 224 -19.46 -10.77 2.10
C ILE A 224 -19.64 -12.27 1.94
N GLY A 225 -18.63 -12.95 1.38
CA GLY A 225 -18.62 -14.41 1.35
C GLY A 225 -18.09 -14.97 2.66
N ILE A 226 -18.66 -16.08 3.10
CA ILE A 226 -18.21 -16.86 4.24
C ILE A 226 -17.33 -17.99 3.69
N ASN A 227 -16.11 -18.15 4.22
CA ASN A 227 -15.26 -19.30 3.89
C ASN A 227 -15.59 -20.43 4.87
N GLU A 228 -16.47 -21.35 4.47
CA GLU A 228 -16.87 -22.48 5.29
C GLU A 228 -15.66 -23.36 5.64
N GLN A 229 -15.27 -23.37 6.92
CA GLN A 229 -14.17 -24.20 7.42
C GLN A 229 -14.66 -25.57 7.90
N ALA A 230 -15.89 -25.63 8.40
CA ALA A 230 -16.52 -26.83 8.94
C ALA A 230 -18.02 -26.80 8.66
N SER A 231 -18.59 -27.98 8.43
CA SER A 231 -20.01 -28.19 8.21
C SER A 231 -20.50 -29.35 9.06
N VAL A 232 -21.56 -29.14 9.84
CA VAL A 232 -22.19 -30.18 10.64
C VAL A 232 -23.69 -30.13 10.42
N GLU A 233 -24.28 -31.27 10.05
CA GLU A 233 -25.71 -31.37 9.76
C GLU A 233 -26.54 -31.52 11.06
N LEU A 234 -26.78 -30.41 11.75
CA LEU A 234 -27.65 -30.34 12.93
C LEU A 234 -28.96 -29.64 12.61
N GLN A 235 -30.08 -30.34 12.74
CA GLN A 235 -31.41 -29.78 12.45
C GLN A 235 -32.06 -29.18 13.70
N GLY A 236 -32.75 -28.05 13.51
CA GLY A 236 -33.60 -27.48 14.57
C GLY A 236 -32.86 -26.65 15.61
N ILE A 237 -31.64 -26.20 15.32
CA ILE A 237 -30.88 -25.26 16.16
C ILE A 237 -31.73 -24.02 16.46
N LYS A 238 -31.82 -23.64 17.74
CA LYS A 238 -32.54 -22.47 18.26
C LYS A 238 -31.61 -21.37 18.77
N GLY A 239 -30.36 -21.71 19.07
CA GLY A 239 -29.35 -20.77 19.52
C GLY A 239 -27.96 -21.40 19.52
N MET A 240 -26.94 -20.56 19.39
CA MET A 240 -25.54 -20.94 19.40
C MET A 240 -24.73 -19.91 20.17
N TRP A 241 -23.80 -20.38 21.00
CA TRP A 241 -22.91 -19.52 21.78
C TRP A 241 -21.52 -20.15 21.86
N SER A 242 -20.48 -19.33 21.78
CA SER A 242 -19.12 -19.77 22.05
C SER A 242 -18.75 -19.52 23.51
N LEU A 243 -18.01 -20.47 24.11
CA LEU A 243 -17.50 -20.38 25.47
C LEU A 243 -16.02 -20.74 25.51
N ARG A 244 -15.30 -20.14 26.45
CA ARG A 244 -13.91 -20.46 26.78
C ARG A 244 -13.86 -21.50 27.90
N ALA A 245 -12.78 -22.27 27.97
CA ALA A 245 -12.55 -23.14 29.13
C ALA A 245 -12.19 -22.34 30.38
N ALA A 246 -11.40 -21.27 30.23
CA ALA A 246 -11.11 -20.30 31.28
C ALA A 246 -11.29 -18.86 30.81
N THR A 247 -11.51 -17.93 31.74
CA THR A 247 -11.77 -16.51 31.44
C THR A 247 -10.57 -15.83 30.79
N ASP A 248 -9.37 -16.27 31.15
CA ASP A 248 -8.09 -15.79 30.65
C ASP A 248 -7.64 -16.49 29.35
N ASP A 249 -8.35 -17.52 28.89
CA ASP A 249 -8.01 -18.17 27.63
C ASP A 249 -8.14 -17.19 26.46
N PRO A 250 -7.18 -17.19 25.53
CA PRO A 250 -7.20 -16.30 24.38
C PRO A 250 -8.28 -16.68 23.34
N TYR A 251 -8.74 -17.93 23.35
CA TYR A 251 -9.63 -18.49 22.32
C TYR A 251 -10.82 -19.23 22.95
N ASP A 252 -11.92 -19.29 22.20
CA ASP A 252 -13.11 -20.06 22.59
C ASP A 252 -12.87 -21.56 22.31
N THR A 253 -13.28 -22.42 23.24
CA THR A 253 -13.03 -23.86 23.22
C THR A 253 -14.30 -24.66 22.91
N PHE A 254 -15.45 -24.15 23.38
CA PHE A 254 -16.72 -24.84 23.30
C PHE A 254 -17.71 -24.06 22.45
N LEU A 255 -18.48 -24.78 21.63
CA LEU A 255 -19.63 -24.30 20.90
C LEU A 255 -20.89 -24.95 21.50
N VAL A 256 -21.66 -24.17 22.24
CA VAL A 256 -22.94 -24.61 22.80
C VAL A 256 -24.02 -24.42 21.76
N VAL A 257 -24.75 -25.49 21.44
CA VAL A 257 -25.82 -25.53 20.44
C VAL A 257 -27.11 -25.94 21.13
N SER A 258 -28.14 -25.10 21.06
CA SER A 258 -29.42 -25.37 21.71
C SER A 258 -30.50 -25.82 20.73
N PHE A 259 -31.29 -26.80 21.17
CA PHE A 259 -32.47 -27.35 20.49
C PHE A 259 -33.71 -27.18 21.38
N ILE A 260 -34.90 -27.58 20.89
CA ILE A 260 -36.19 -27.40 21.60
C ILE A 260 -36.22 -28.11 22.96
N SER A 261 -35.59 -29.28 23.06
CA SER A 261 -35.65 -30.14 24.24
C SER A 261 -34.28 -30.58 24.73
N GLU A 262 -33.19 -30.03 24.18
CA GLU A 262 -31.84 -30.39 24.58
C GLU A 262 -30.84 -29.28 24.25
N THR A 263 -29.67 -29.35 24.86
CA THR A 263 -28.49 -28.54 24.58
C THR A 263 -27.31 -29.47 24.39
N ARG A 264 -26.56 -29.29 23.30
CA ARG A 264 -25.33 -30.02 23.02
C ARG A 264 -24.15 -29.09 23.10
N ILE A 265 -22.99 -29.61 23.48
CA ILE A 265 -21.76 -28.85 23.56
C ILE A 265 -20.76 -29.53 22.65
N LEU A 266 -20.14 -28.76 21.76
CA LEU A 266 -19.19 -29.25 20.78
C LEU A 266 -17.82 -28.63 21.09
N ALA A 267 -16.75 -29.40 20.98
CA ALA A 267 -15.37 -28.93 21.15
C ALA A 267 -14.47 -29.53 20.06
N MET A 268 -13.39 -28.84 19.73
CA MET A 268 -12.37 -29.41 18.84
C MET A 268 -11.50 -30.40 19.60
N ASN A 269 -11.33 -31.60 19.04
CA ASN A 269 -10.43 -32.61 19.57
C ASN A 269 -8.97 -32.33 19.15
N LEU A 270 -8.03 -33.21 19.51
CA LEU A 270 -6.60 -33.08 19.16
C LEU A 270 -6.31 -33.26 17.66
N GLU A 271 -7.30 -33.70 16.88
CA GLU A 271 -7.22 -33.94 15.44
C GLU A 271 -7.97 -32.85 14.64
N ASP A 272 -8.30 -31.72 15.27
CA ASP A 272 -9.07 -30.60 14.70
C ASP A 272 -10.49 -30.99 14.20
N GLU A 273 -11.04 -32.10 14.71
CA GLU A 273 -12.42 -32.51 14.45
C GLU A 273 -13.37 -32.04 15.56
N LEU A 274 -14.59 -31.68 15.18
CA LEU A 274 -15.62 -31.21 16.10
C LEU A 274 -16.36 -32.40 16.73
N GLU A 275 -16.20 -32.61 18.02
CA GLU A 275 -16.82 -33.71 18.78
C GLU A 275 -17.77 -33.20 19.86
N GLU A 276 -18.75 -34.04 20.22
CA GLU A 276 -19.68 -33.76 21.32
C GLU A 276 -18.98 -33.99 22.68
N THR A 277 -19.12 -33.01 23.56
CA THR A 277 -18.52 -33.02 24.90
C THR A 277 -19.55 -32.55 25.93
N GLU A 278 -19.19 -32.65 27.20
CA GLU A 278 -20.02 -32.22 28.31
C GLU A 278 -19.25 -31.22 29.17
N ILE A 279 -19.92 -30.17 29.62
CA ILE A 279 -19.40 -29.25 30.63
C ILE A 279 -20.13 -29.61 31.94
N GLU A 280 -19.36 -29.93 32.97
CA GLU A 280 -19.94 -30.24 34.29
C GLU A 280 -20.81 -29.08 34.77
N GLY A 281 -22.03 -29.36 35.24
CA GLY A 281 -22.98 -28.35 35.70
C GLY A 281 -23.88 -27.74 34.60
N PHE A 282 -23.61 -27.97 33.31
CA PHE A 282 -24.56 -27.62 32.24
C PHE A 282 -25.74 -28.59 32.22
N CYS A 283 -26.95 -28.07 32.06
CA CYS A 283 -28.16 -28.86 31.87
C CYS A 283 -28.37 -29.12 30.37
N SER A 284 -28.06 -30.35 29.93
CA SER A 284 -28.16 -30.77 28.53
C SER A 284 -29.57 -31.22 28.12
N GLU A 285 -30.46 -31.56 29.07
CA GLU A 285 -31.81 -32.08 28.81
C GLU A 285 -32.86 -30.99 28.56
N VAL A 286 -32.45 -29.72 28.47
CA VAL A 286 -33.34 -28.57 28.31
C VAL A 286 -32.81 -27.60 27.27
N GLN A 287 -33.69 -26.75 26.76
CA GLN A 287 -33.32 -25.66 25.87
C GLN A 287 -32.55 -24.57 26.65
N THR A 288 -31.32 -24.30 26.21
CA THR A 288 -30.55 -23.12 26.63
C THR A 288 -31.08 -21.88 25.90
N LEU A 289 -31.44 -20.86 26.66
CA LEU A 289 -31.84 -19.56 26.13
C LEU A 289 -30.65 -18.61 25.98
N PHE A 290 -29.64 -18.77 26.82
CA PHE A 290 -28.41 -18.00 26.80
C PHE A 290 -27.33 -18.71 27.62
N CYS A 291 -26.08 -18.63 27.20
CA CYS A 291 -24.94 -18.96 28.06
C CYS A 291 -23.75 -18.05 27.78
N HIS A 292 -22.93 -17.80 28.81
CA HIS A 292 -21.72 -17.00 28.68
C HIS A 292 -20.76 -17.20 29.85
N GLY A 293 -19.52 -16.75 29.70
CA GLY A 293 -18.60 -16.56 30.82
C GLY A 293 -19.07 -15.44 31.75
N ALA A 294 -18.89 -15.65 33.04
CA ALA A 294 -19.17 -14.70 34.11
C ALA A 294 -17.90 -14.39 34.92
N VAL A 295 -18.02 -13.43 35.83
CA VAL A 295 -16.92 -13.05 36.73
C VAL A 295 -16.44 -14.25 37.57
N TYR A 296 -15.17 -14.23 37.95
CA TYR A 296 -14.53 -15.25 38.79
C TYR A 296 -14.46 -16.66 38.17
N ASN A 297 -14.23 -16.74 36.86
CA ASN A 297 -14.08 -18.02 36.14
C ASN A 297 -15.30 -18.93 36.24
N GLN A 298 -16.48 -18.31 36.26
CA GLN A 298 -17.74 -19.02 36.28
C GLN A 298 -18.35 -19.04 34.88
N LEU A 299 -19.08 -20.10 34.58
CA LEU A 299 -19.97 -20.14 33.43
C LEU A 299 -21.41 -19.94 33.90
N VAL A 300 -22.19 -19.30 33.04
CA VAL A 300 -23.61 -19.08 33.28
C VAL A 300 -24.40 -19.75 32.18
N GLN A 301 -25.41 -20.52 32.58
CA GLN A 301 -26.41 -21.09 31.68
C GLN A 301 -27.81 -20.64 32.11
N VAL A 302 -28.56 -20.09 31.16
CA VAL A 302 -29.95 -19.68 31.33
C VAL A 302 -30.83 -20.66 30.58
N VAL A 303 -31.71 -21.35 31.31
CA VAL A 303 -32.61 -22.38 30.76
C VAL A 303 -34.06 -22.08 31.09
N PHE A 304 -34.97 -22.64 30.30
CA PHE A 304 -36.41 -22.56 30.56
C PHE A 304 -36.92 -23.87 31.16
N LEU A 305 -37.39 -23.82 32.42
CA LEU A 305 -37.96 -24.98 33.13
C LEU A 305 -39.30 -24.57 33.75
N LEU A 306 -40.35 -25.36 33.52
CA LEU A 306 -41.65 -25.23 34.21
C LEU A 306 -42.20 -23.78 34.25
N PHE A 307 -42.21 -23.09 33.11
CA PHE A 307 -42.70 -21.71 32.96
C PHE A 307 -41.87 -20.62 33.69
N SER A 308 -40.66 -20.94 34.16
CA SER A 308 -39.74 -20.00 34.81
C SER A 308 -38.33 -20.07 34.20
N VAL A 309 -37.60 -18.96 34.27
CA VAL A 309 -36.21 -18.85 33.81
C VAL A 309 -35.27 -19.14 34.98
N TYR A 310 -34.32 -20.06 34.80
CA TYR A 310 -33.33 -20.41 35.81
C TYR A 310 -31.93 -19.99 35.37
N LEU A 311 -31.15 -19.48 36.32
CA LEU A 311 -29.76 -19.07 36.15
C LEU A 311 -28.86 -20.05 36.92
N TYR A 312 -28.04 -20.80 36.20
CA TYR A 312 -27.05 -21.71 36.79
C TYR A 312 -25.69 -21.02 36.80
N TYR A 313 -25.06 -20.95 37.97
CA TYR A 313 -23.64 -20.61 38.11
C TYR A 313 -22.85 -21.91 38.18
N ILE A 314 -21.91 -22.05 37.26
CA ILE A 314 -21.09 -23.24 37.08
C ILE A 314 -19.66 -22.84 37.39
N SER A 315 -19.04 -23.52 38.34
CA SER A 315 -17.70 -23.23 38.87
C SER A 315 -16.69 -24.28 38.45
#